data_AF-A0AAN7UIM3-F1
#
_entry.id   AF-A0AAN7UIM3-F1
#
_cell.length_a   1.000
_cell.length_b   1.000
_cell.length_c   1.000
_cell.angle_alpha   90.00
_cell.angle_beta   90.00
_cell.angle_gamma   90.00
#
_symmetry.space_group_name_H-M   'P 1'
#
loop_
_entity.id
_entity.type
_entity.pdbx_description
1 polymer ?
#
loop_
_entity_poly.entity_id
_entity_poly.type
_entity_poly.pdbx_seq_one_letter_code
_entity_poly.pdbx_strand_id
1 'polypeptide(L)'
;MAISCWPLEWFSMWLADESRGNRVDVKRLPNDVKYDAEISMKRRLATRTKGILEISGKMVSFLHRTARDWARESRVSDMISASSNCDIDLYMMLAEAEALGFSYPKKALDYSHDSMWEAIYKTLWYASHVQSQGQSVRQLIELLDYFDQQVLQTWLVAQQTWPAPLKLKSDQHWAEKQSRTGKGRCNTFLGITIQLAILPYVETKIRENKETRRQVTSKEWVGLLENATTGFLSFMSPDFRPNDGLPDIPAEKREAMLLFLHSQGFGRWGESIGSPLFRSVSQRLFSRRSR
;
A
#
# COMPACT_ATOMS: atom_id res chain seq x y z
N MET A 1 14.94 22.39 -14.93
CA MET A 1 13.69 22.60 -14.18
C MET A 1 13.01 21.25 -14.04
N ALA A 2 12.86 20.74 -12.82
CA ALA A 2 12.32 19.40 -12.57
C ALA A 2 10.78 19.42 -12.54
N ILE A 3 10.15 18.55 -13.33
CA ILE A 3 8.71 18.34 -13.31
C ILE A 3 8.42 17.43 -12.12
N SER A 4 7.74 17.97 -11.11
CA SER A 4 7.36 17.22 -9.92
C SER A 4 5.94 16.70 -10.15
N CYS A 5 5.80 15.43 -10.55
CA CYS A 5 4.54 14.72 -10.52
C CYS A 5 4.22 14.39 -9.07
N TRP A 6 3.26 15.12 -8.50
CA TRP A 6 2.68 14.89 -7.18
C TRP A 6 1.22 14.45 -7.36
N PRO A 7 0.64 13.73 -6.40
CA PRO A 7 -0.48 12.84 -6.66
C PRO A 7 -1.75 13.40 -6.07
N LEU A 8 -2.20 14.49 -6.70
CA LEU A 8 -3.54 15.03 -6.55
C LEU A 8 -4.00 15.49 -7.94
N GLU A 9 -3.98 14.54 -8.87
CA GLU A 9 -4.27 14.82 -10.27
C GLU A 9 -5.74 14.93 -10.61
N TRP A 10 -6.72 14.67 -9.76
CA TRP A 10 -8.10 14.92 -10.20
C TRP A 10 -8.36 16.43 -10.35
N PHE A 11 -8.04 17.21 -9.33
CA PHE A 11 -8.12 18.68 -9.39
C PHE A 11 -7.04 19.28 -10.31
N SER A 12 -5.84 18.68 -10.36
CA SER A 12 -4.77 19.16 -11.26
C SER A 12 -5.04 18.82 -12.74
N MET A 13 -5.66 17.68 -13.05
CA MET A 13 -6.17 17.31 -14.39
C MET A 13 -7.30 18.26 -14.79
N TRP A 14 -8.19 18.64 -13.86
CA TRP A 14 -9.21 19.66 -14.10
C TRP A 14 -8.59 21.05 -14.41
N LEU A 15 -7.61 21.50 -13.62
CA LEU A 15 -6.92 22.78 -13.84
C LEU A 15 -6.01 22.81 -15.08
N ALA A 16 -5.37 21.68 -15.42
CA ALA A 16 -4.53 21.54 -16.60
C ALA A 16 -5.34 21.53 -17.91
N ASP A 17 -6.59 21.03 -17.88
CA ASP A 17 -7.54 21.07 -19.02
C ASP A 17 -8.17 22.46 -19.20
N GLU A 18 -8.31 23.27 -18.13
CA GLU A 18 -8.90 24.61 -18.21
C GLU A 18 -7.90 25.76 -18.42
N SER A 19 -6.60 25.58 -18.17
CA SER A 19 -5.65 26.68 -18.34
C SER A 19 -4.22 26.25 -18.69
N ARG A 20 -3.67 26.87 -19.74
CA ARG A 20 -2.23 27.14 -19.82
C ARG A 20 -1.88 28.11 -18.68
N GLY A 21 -1.55 27.64 -17.48
CA GLY A 21 -1.13 28.59 -16.43
C GLY A 21 -1.10 28.05 -15.02
N ASN A 22 0.13 27.76 -14.56
CA ASN A 22 0.56 27.66 -13.16
C ASN A 22 0.08 26.46 -12.33
N ARG A 23 1.05 25.89 -11.59
CA ARG A 23 0.82 24.84 -10.60
C ARG A 23 0.03 25.43 -9.43
N VAL A 24 -1.16 24.89 -9.18
CA VAL A 24 -1.97 25.22 -8.00
C VAL A 24 -1.77 24.14 -6.95
N ASP A 25 -1.43 24.54 -5.72
CA ASP A 25 -1.33 23.61 -4.58
C ASP A 25 -2.73 23.25 -4.08
N VAL A 26 -3.26 22.13 -4.56
CA VAL A 26 -4.59 21.59 -4.21
C VAL A 26 -4.77 21.41 -2.69
N LYS A 27 -3.68 21.16 -1.96
CA LYS A 27 -3.75 20.98 -0.49
C LYS A 27 -4.18 22.27 0.19
N ARG A 28 -3.79 23.43 -0.35
CA ARG A 28 -4.11 24.76 0.18
C ARG A 28 -5.48 25.29 -0.23
N LEU A 29 -6.19 24.61 -1.12
CA LEU A 29 -7.49 25.09 -1.58
C LEU A 29 -8.56 25.00 -0.48
N PRO A 30 -9.45 26.00 -0.40
CA PRO A 30 -10.66 25.96 0.42
C PRO A 30 -11.56 24.74 0.12
N ASN A 31 -12.37 24.31 1.09
CA ASN A 31 -13.18 23.09 0.99
C ASN A 31 -14.35 23.22 0.01
N ASP A 32 -14.94 24.41 -0.10
CA ASP A 32 -15.96 24.80 -1.08
C ASP A 32 -15.43 24.72 -2.50
N VAL A 33 -14.22 25.26 -2.76
CA VAL A 33 -13.55 25.17 -4.07
C VAL A 33 -13.29 23.70 -4.45
N LYS A 34 -12.87 22.88 -3.49
CA LYS A 34 -12.68 21.43 -3.68
C LYS A 34 -13.99 20.72 -4.05
N TYR A 35 -15.10 21.12 -3.46
CA TYR A 35 -16.43 20.55 -3.71
C TYR A 35 -16.95 20.91 -5.10
N ASP A 36 -16.84 22.18 -5.50
CA ASP A 36 -17.32 22.64 -6.81
C ASP A 36 -16.55 21.99 -7.97
N ALA A 37 -15.23 21.83 -7.82
CA ALA A 37 -14.45 21.09 -8.80
C ALA A 37 -14.81 19.61 -8.85
N GLU A 38 -15.12 18.98 -7.71
CA GLU A 38 -15.60 17.59 -7.68
C GLU A 38 -16.90 17.45 -8.51
N ILE A 39 -17.85 18.38 -8.37
CA ILE A 39 -19.08 18.40 -9.16
C ILE A 39 -18.79 18.63 -10.65
N SER A 40 -17.96 19.61 -10.98
CA SER A 40 -17.59 19.93 -12.36
C SER A 40 -16.95 18.74 -13.07
N MET A 41 -16.02 18.07 -12.39
CA MET A 41 -15.39 16.87 -12.92
C MET A 41 -16.34 15.68 -13.02
N LYS A 42 -17.26 15.47 -12.06
CA LYS A 42 -18.31 14.43 -12.16
C LYS A 42 -19.03 14.53 -13.49
N ARG A 43 -19.47 15.75 -13.81
CA ARG A 43 -20.17 16.05 -15.06
C ARG A 43 -19.27 15.82 -16.30
N ARG A 44 -18.01 16.25 -16.26
CA ARG A 44 -17.07 16.10 -17.38
C ARG A 44 -16.66 14.66 -17.64
N LEU A 45 -16.35 13.90 -16.59
CA LEU A 45 -16.01 12.48 -16.70
C LEU A 45 -17.19 11.72 -17.28
N ALA A 46 -18.41 11.94 -16.78
CA ALA A 46 -19.61 11.33 -17.35
C ALA A 46 -19.75 11.63 -18.86
N THR A 47 -19.48 12.88 -19.27
CA THR A 47 -19.61 13.31 -20.67
C THR A 47 -18.50 12.75 -21.57
N ARG A 48 -17.23 12.90 -21.21
CA ARG A 48 -16.06 12.56 -22.07
C ARG A 48 -15.76 11.07 -22.09
N THR A 49 -15.98 10.39 -20.97
CA THR A 49 -15.74 8.94 -20.88
C THR A 49 -16.97 8.14 -21.29
N LYS A 50 -18.04 8.82 -21.76
CA LYS A 50 -19.33 8.19 -22.09
C LYS A 50 -19.87 7.32 -20.94
N GLY A 51 -19.66 7.77 -19.71
CA GLY A 51 -20.03 7.03 -18.49
C GLY A 51 -19.12 5.85 -18.15
N ILE A 52 -17.94 5.69 -18.76
CA ILE A 52 -16.98 4.64 -18.39
C ILE A 52 -16.36 4.92 -17.01
N LEU A 53 -16.12 6.20 -16.71
CA LEU A 53 -15.62 6.64 -15.42
C LEU A 53 -16.71 7.40 -14.66
N GLU A 54 -16.84 7.12 -13.37
CA GLU A 54 -17.65 7.87 -12.42
C GLU A 54 -16.77 8.44 -11.30
N ILE A 55 -17.23 9.49 -10.63
CA ILE A 55 -16.62 9.89 -9.37
C ILE A 55 -17.50 9.40 -8.23
N SER A 56 -16.98 8.46 -7.46
CA SER A 56 -17.61 8.00 -6.21
C SER A 56 -16.89 8.66 -5.03
N GLY A 57 -17.56 9.66 -4.44
CA GLY A 57 -16.92 10.56 -3.48
C GLY A 57 -15.78 11.35 -4.10
N LYS A 58 -14.53 11.06 -3.70
CA LYS A 58 -13.31 11.75 -4.17
C LYS A 58 -12.40 10.88 -5.03
N MET A 59 -12.86 9.70 -5.44
CA MET A 59 -12.12 8.79 -6.30
C MET A 59 -12.80 8.71 -7.66
N VAL A 60 -11.98 8.72 -8.71
CA VAL A 60 -12.44 8.34 -10.05
C VAL A 60 -12.44 6.82 -10.10
N SER A 61 -13.61 6.22 -10.24
CA SER A 61 -13.81 4.79 -10.39
C SER A 61 -14.31 4.48 -11.80
N PHE A 62 -14.21 3.22 -12.21
CA PHE A 62 -14.88 2.76 -13.42
C PHE A 62 -16.32 2.40 -13.06
N LEU A 63 -17.28 2.95 -13.81
CA LEU A 63 -18.69 2.60 -13.67
C LEU A 63 -18.92 1.11 -14.01
N HIS A 64 -18.15 0.59 -14.97
CA HIS A 64 -18.29 -0.78 -15.45
C HIS A 64 -17.06 -1.62 -15.12
N ARG A 65 -17.27 -2.77 -14.47
CA ARG A 65 -16.21 -3.74 -14.13
C ARG A 65 -15.35 -4.09 -15.36
N THR A 66 -15.95 -4.29 -16.52
CA THR A 66 -15.22 -4.62 -17.76
C THR A 66 -14.27 -3.51 -18.21
N ALA A 67 -14.61 -2.25 -17.98
CA ALA A 67 -13.71 -1.14 -18.33
C ALA A 67 -12.53 -1.04 -17.37
N ARG A 68 -12.76 -1.31 -16.09
CA ARG A 68 -11.69 -1.45 -15.09
C ARG A 68 -10.73 -2.57 -15.45
N ASP A 69 -11.29 -3.74 -15.77
CA ASP A 69 -10.52 -4.93 -16.07
C ASP A 69 -9.73 -4.72 -17.38
N TRP A 70 -10.33 -4.09 -18.40
CA TRP A 70 -9.66 -3.66 -19.63
C TRP A 70 -8.49 -2.70 -19.37
N ALA A 71 -8.69 -1.66 -18.56
CA ALA A 71 -7.64 -0.70 -18.24
C ALA A 71 -6.47 -1.32 -17.44
N ARG A 72 -6.73 -2.41 -16.71
CA ARG A 72 -5.72 -3.16 -15.95
C ARG A 72 -4.95 -4.18 -16.79
N GLU A 73 -5.36 -4.47 -18.01
CA GLU A 73 -4.58 -5.33 -18.91
C GLU A 73 -3.20 -4.71 -19.16
N SER A 74 -2.10 -5.48 -19.02
CA SER A 74 -0.74 -4.95 -19.21
C SER A 74 -0.58 -4.16 -20.50
N ARG A 75 -1.08 -4.68 -21.62
CA ARG A 75 -1.01 -4.00 -22.93
C ARG A 75 -1.66 -2.62 -22.91
N VAL A 76 -2.81 -2.49 -22.24
CA VAL A 76 -3.57 -1.23 -22.17
C VAL A 76 -2.88 -0.28 -21.21
N SER A 77 -2.42 -0.76 -20.05
CA SER A 77 -1.62 0.02 -19.12
C SER A 77 -0.36 0.58 -19.78
N ASP A 78 0.38 -0.26 -20.51
CA ASP A 78 1.59 0.13 -21.24
C ASP A 78 1.28 1.19 -22.31
N MET A 79 0.15 1.05 -23.00
CA MET A 79 -0.31 2.01 -24.00
C MET A 79 -0.70 3.36 -23.35
N ILE A 80 -1.38 3.34 -22.21
CA ILE A 80 -1.72 4.55 -21.44
C ILE A 80 -0.42 5.24 -21.00
N SER A 81 0.51 4.49 -20.40
CA SER A 81 1.81 5.01 -19.98
C SER A 81 2.64 5.56 -21.15
N ALA A 82 2.64 4.88 -22.31
CA ALA A 82 3.34 5.34 -23.50
C ALA A 82 2.72 6.60 -24.12
N SER A 83 1.42 6.81 -23.93
CA SER A 83 0.69 8.00 -24.41
C SER A 83 0.84 9.22 -23.49
N SER A 84 1.25 9.02 -22.23
CA SER A 84 1.58 10.11 -21.33
C SER A 84 3.03 10.55 -21.51
N ASN A 85 3.27 11.85 -21.70
CA ASN A 85 4.63 12.43 -21.73
C ASN A 85 5.32 12.44 -20.35
N CYS A 86 4.83 11.65 -19.40
CA CYS A 86 5.28 11.60 -18.03
C CYS A 86 5.52 10.14 -17.66
N ASP A 87 6.59 9.91 -16.89
CA ASP A 87 6.89 8.61 -16.31
C ASP A 87 5.90 8.33 -15.18
N ILE A 88 4.69 7.93 -15.57
CA ILE A 88 3.56 7.73 -14.67
C ILE A 88 3.54 6.26 -14.24
N ASP A 89 3.85 6.02 -12.96
CA ASP A 89 3.58 4.74 -12.32
C ASP A 89 2.13 4.69 -11.82
N LEU A 90 1.29 3.92 -12.52
CA LEU A 90 -0.12 3.76 -12.18
C LEU A 90 -0.33 3.22 -10.75
N TYR A 91 0.52 2.30 -10.29
CA TYR A 91 0.41 1.73 -8.96
C TYR A 91 0.79 2.73 -7.88
N MET A 92 1.74 3.62 -8.16
CA MET A 92 2.05 4.73 -7.26
C MET A 92 0.83 5.63 -7.07
N MET A 93 0.23 6.08 -8.17
CA MET A 93 -0.96 6.95 -8.11
C MET A 93 -2.12 6.29 -7.36
N LEU A 94 -2.34 4.98 -7.58
CA LEU A 94 -3.37 4.23 -6.88
C LEU A 94 -3.08 4.12 -5.38
N ALA A 95 -1.84 3.84 -4.99
CA ALA A 95 -1.42 3.81 -3.58
C ALA A 95 -1.60 5.18 -2.92
N GLU A 96 -1.26 6.26 -3.61
CA GLU A 96 -1.40 7.64 -3.13
C GLU A 96 -2.85 8.05 -2.97
N ALA A 97 -3.70 7.69 -3.93
CA ALA A 97 -5.13 7.95 -3.87
C ALA A 97 -5.78 7.26 -2.66
N GLU A 98 -5.45 5.99 -2.41
CA GLU A 98 -5.96 5.26 -1.25
C GLU A 98 -5.40 5.83 0.06
N ALA A 99 -4.10 6.15 0.12
CA ALA A 99 -3.48 6.76 1.31
C ALA A 99 -4.09 8.12 1.67
N LEU A 100 -4.40 8.96 0.68
CA LEU A 100 -5.13 10.22 0.87
C LEU A 100 -6.55 10.01 1.41
N GLY A 101 -7.15 8.86 1.16
CA GLY A 101 -8.44 8.47 1.72
C GLY A 101 -8.44 8.43 3.24
N PHE A 102 -7.32 8.06 3.87
CA PHE A 102 -7.13 8.05 5.32
C PHE A 102 -6.94 9.45 5.91
N SER A 103 -6.48 10.41 5.11
CA SER A 103 -6.25 11.78 5.59
C SER A 103 -7.53 12.59 5.82
N TYR A 104 -8.70 11.99 5.63
CA TYR A 104 -9.98 12.68 5.71
C TYR A 104 -10.76 12.28 6.98
N PRO A 105 -10.81 13.14 8.02
CA PRO A 105 -11.40 12.78 9.32
C PRO A 105 -12.86 12.36 9.24
N LYS A 106 -13.63 12.92 8.31
CA LYS A 106 -15.06 12.58 8.16
C LYS A 106 -15.30 11.14 7.72
N LYS A 107 -14.37 10.54 6.96
CA LYS A 107 -14.45 9.14 6.55
C LYS A 107 -14.03 8.17 7.65
N ALA A 108 -13.32 8.65 8.67
CA ALA A 108 -12.76 7.78 9.71
C ALA A 108 -13.86 7.00 10.45
N LEU A 109 -15.00 7.65 10.74
CA LEU A 109 -16.13 7.03 11.43
C LEU A 109 -16.90 6.01 10.57
N ASP A 110 -16.76 6.07 9.24
CA ASP A 110 -17.43 5.15 8.32
C ASP A 110 -16.70 3.80 8.23
N TYR A 111 -15.47 3.72 8.74
CA TYR A 111 -14.71 2.48 8.73
C TYR A 111 -15.18 1.54 9.85
N SER A 112 -15.71 0.39 9.45
CA SER A 112 -15.63 -0.81 10.27
C SER A 112 -14.16 -1.24 10.40
N HIS A 113 -13.83 -2.02 11.43
CA HIS A 113 -12.48 -2.57 11.58
C HIS A 113 -12.04 -3.37 10.33
N ASP A 114 -12.94 -4.17 9.76
CA ASP A 114 -12.60 -5.06 8.65
C ASP A 114 -12.45 -4.28 7.33
N SER A 115 -13.31 -3.29 7.08
CA SER A 115 -13.16 -2.39 5.93
C SER A 115 -11.93 -1.48 6.05
N MET A 116 -11.50 -1.12 7.27
CA MET A 116 -10.24 -0.41 7.48
C MET A 116 -9.04 -1.28 7.05
N TRP A 117 -9.00 -2.54 7.48
CA TRP A 117 -7.95 -3.46 7.03
C TRP A 117 -7.98 -3.68 5.53
N GLU A 118 -9.16 -3.85 4.93
CA GLU A 118 -9.27 -3.98 3.46
C GLU A 118 -8.60 -2.82 2.74
N ALA A 119 -8.90 -1.58 3.15
CA ALA A 119 -8.29 -0.38 2.60
C ALA A 119 -6.77 -0.33 2.84
N ILE A 120 -6.31 -0.74 4.02
CA ILE A 120 -4.87 -0.82 4.33
C ILE A 120 -4.15 -1.78 3.38
N TYR A 121 -4.61 -3.02 3.26
CA TYR A 121 -3.96 -4.01 2.40
C TYR A 121 -4.05 -3.64 0.94
N LYS A 122 -5.18 -3.07 0.49
CA LYS A 122 -5.32 -2.59 -0.88
C LYS A 122 -4.26 -1.53 -1.20
N THR A 123 -4.06 -0.56 -0.29
CA THR A 123 -3.05 0.49 -0.42
C THR A 123 -1.64 -0.10 -0.50
N LEU A 124 -1.30 -0.99 0.45
CA LEU A 124 0.01 -1.63 0.49
C LEU A 124 0.25 -2.59 -0.68
N TRP A 125 -0.81 -3.22 -1.20
CA TRP A 125 -0.75 -4.05 -2.39
C TRP A 125 -0.40 -3.22 -3.63
N TYR A 126 -1.03 -2.06 -3.81
CA TYR A 126 -0.62 -1.12 -4.86
C TYR A 126 0.84 -0.68 -4.68
N ALA A 127 1.23 -0.31 -3.47
CA ALA A 127 2.61 0.06 -3.16
C ALA A 127 3.63 -1.06 -3.48
N SER A 128 3.24 -2.33 -3.32
CA SER A 128 4.11 -3.46 -3.68
C SER A 128 4.35 -3.61 -5.19
N HIS A 129 3.50 -2.99 -6.03
CA HIS A 129 3.59 -3.06 -7.50
C HIS A 129 4.31 -1.87 -8.13
N VAL A 130 4.63 -0.84 -7.35
CA VAL A 130 5.43 0.30 -7.79
C VAL A 130 6.79 -0.17 -8.29
N GLN A 131 7.25 0.41 -9.40
CA GLN A 131 8.52 0.09 -10.02
C GLN A 131 9.69 0.55 -9.13
N SER A 132 10.62 -0.36 -8.85
CA SER A 132 11.76 -0.14 -7.96
C SER A 132 12.93 0.63 -8.61
N GLN A 133 12.66 1.63 -9.47
CA GLN A 133 13.71 2.35 -10.20
C GLN A 133 13.59 3.87 -10.04
N GLY A 134 14.74 4.55 -9.95
CA GLY A 134 14.82 6.01 -10.04
C GLY A 134 14.13 6.78 -8.90
N GLN A 135 13.40 7.84 -9.26
CA GLN A 135 12.75 8.76 -8.32
C GLN A 135 11.56 8.13 -7.59
N SER A 136 10.94 7.12 -8.19
CA SER A 136 9.76 6.41 -7.68
C SER A 136 10.02 5.77 -6.31
N VAL A 137 11.24 5.31 -6.05
CA VAL A 137 11.61 4.69 -4.77
C VAL A 137 11.50 5.68 -3.60
N ARG A 138 12.00 6.91 -3.78
CA ARG A 138 11.94 7.93 -2.73
C ARG A 138 10.50 8.33 -2.44
N GLN A 139 9.71 8.55 -3.49
CA GLN A 139 8.28 8.87 -3.38
C GLN A 139 7.52 7.74 -2.67
N LEU A 140 7.82 6.48 -2.99
CA LEU A 140 7.23 5.32 -2.33
C LEU A 140 7.50 5.32 -0.82
N ILE A 141 8.73 5.62 -0.41
CA ILE A 141 9.13 5.64 0.99
C ILE A 141 8.39 6.76 1.73
N GLU A 142 8.40 7.97 1.16
CA GLU A 142 7.71 9.14 1.72
C GLU A 142 6.19 8.89 1.82
N LEU A 143 5.61 8.25 0.80
CA LEU A 143 4.21 7.84 0.79
C LEU A 143 3.90 6.85 1.90
N LEU A 144 4.70 5.80 2.07
CA LEU A 144 4.43 4.76 3.07
C LEU A 144 4.60 5.28 4.51
N ASP A 145 5.58 6.16 4.74
CA ASP A 145 5.75 6.85 6.03
C ASP A 145 4.54 7.75 6.32
N TYR A 146 4.09 8.52 5.32
CA TYR A 146 2.89 9.34 5.44
C TYR A 146 1.66 8.47 5.73
N PHE A 147 1.47 7.42 4.94
CA PHE A 147 0.37 6.48 5.05
C PHE A 147 0.29 5.86 6.45
N ASP A 148 1.40 5.38 7.00
CA ASP A 148 1.46 4.80 8.35
C ASP A 148 0.90 5.76 9.42
N GLN A 149 1.31 7.03 9.35
CA GLN A 149 0.81 8.07 10.25
C GLN A 149 -0.67 8.35 10.04
N GLN A 150 -1.14 8.43 8.78
CA GLN A 150 -2.55 8.69 8.48
C GLN A 150 -3.46 7.55 8.94
N VAL A 151 -3.02 6.29 8.78
CA VAL A 151 -3.75 5.13 9.28
C VAL A 151 -3.88 5.21 10.80
N LEU A 152 -2.78 5.51 11.52
CA LEU A 152 -2.85 5.67 12.98
C LEU A 152 -3.88 6.72 13.39
N GLN A 153 -3.85 7.91 12.79
CA GLN A 153 -4.81 8.97 13.11
C GLN A 153 -6.25 8.56 12.80
N THR A 154 -6.47 7.94 11.64
CA THR A 154 -7.80 7.45 11.24
C THR A 154 -8.31 6.38 12.21
N TRP A 155 -7.42 5.46 12.59
CA TRP A 155 -7.73 4.36 13.50
C TRP A 155 -8.19 4.89 14.86
N LEU A 156 -7.50 5.88 15.42
CA LEU A 156 -7.84 6.48 16.72
C LEU A 156 -9.23 7.11 16.73
N VAL A 157 -9.69 7.64 15.59
CA VAL A 157 -11.05 8.18 15.43
C VAL A 157 -12.05 7.04 15.20
N ALA A 158 -11.77 6.15 14.25
CA ALA A 158 -12.67 5.05 13.87
C ALA A 158 -13.02 4.14 15.05
N GLN A 159 -12.01 3.80 15.88
CA GLN A 159 -12.15 2.87 17.00
C GLN A 159 -13.13 3.33 18.10
N GLN A 160 -13.55 4.60 18.09
CA GLN A 160 -14.56 5.09 19.03
C GLN A 160 -15.87 4.29 18.91
N THR A 161 -16.19 3.84 17.70
CA THR A 161 -17.40 3.07 17.38
C THR A 161 -17.21 1.55 17.49
N TRP A 162 -15.98 1.07 17.69
CA TRP A 162 -15.67 -0.36 17.65
C TRP A 162 -15.81 -1.04 19.03
N PRO A 163 -15.99 -2.37 19.07
CA PRO A 163 -15.90 -3.15 20.31
C PRO A 163 -14.54 -3.01 21.00
N ALA A 164 -14.53 -3.05 22.34
CA ALA A 164 -13.32 -2.86 23.17
C ALA A 164 -12.10 -3.73 22.78
N PRO A 165 -12.22 -5.01 22.39
CA PRO A 165 -11.06 -5.82 21.99
C PRO A 165 -10.30 -5.29 20.77
N LEU A 166 -10.98 -4.55 19.90
CA LEU A 166 -10.41 -4.00 18.67
C LEU A 166 -9.76 -2.62 18.88
N LYS A 167 -9.98 -1.98 20.03
CA LYS A 167 -9.41 -0.66 20.34
C LYS A 167 -7.92 -0.78 20.67
N LEU A 168 -7.15 0.19 20.20
CA LEU A 168 -5.77 0.42 20.61
C LEU A 168 -5.74 0.98 22.03
N LYS A 169 -4.72 0.59 22.78
CA LYS A 169 -4.30 1.31 23.99
C LYS A 169 -3.46 2.52 23.60
N SER A 170 -3.23 3.44 24.53
CA SER A 170 -2.58 4.73 24.28
C SER A 170 -1.17 4.65 23.71
N ASP A 171 -0.47 3.56 23.95
CA ASP A 171 0.92 3.31 23.55
C ASP A 171 1.05 2.33 22.37
N GLN A 172 -0.08 1.82 21.84
CA GLN A 172 -0.07 0.80 20.80
C GLN A 172 -0.11 1.38 19.39
N HIS A 173 0.62 0.72 18.49
CA HIS A 173 0.54 0.98 17.07
C HIS A 173 -0.59 0.17 16.40
N TRP A 174 -1.23 0.71 15.36
CA TRP A 174 -2.35 0.05 14.67
C TRP A 174 -1.95 -1.32 14.08
N ALA A 175 -0.70 -1.45 13.61
CA ALA A 175 -0.17 -2.69 13.04
C ALA A 175 -0.17 -3.86 14.03
N GLU A 176 -0.17 -3.58 15.34
CA GLU A 176 -0.22 -4.62 16.38
C GLU A 176 -1.54 -5.40 16.36
N LYS A 177 -2.61 -4.81 15.81
CA LYS A 177 -3.95 -5.40 15.74
C LYS A 177 -4.16 -6.35 14.56
N GLN A 178 -3.15 -6.56 13.72
CA GLN A 178 -3.25 -7.46 12.56
C GLN A 178 -3.55 -8.92 12.99
N SER A 179 -2.97 -9.36 14.11
CA SER A 179 -3.05 -10.76 14.54
C SER A 179 -4.36 -11.05 15.29
N ARG A 180 -5.38 -11.53 14.56
CA ARG A 180 -6.63 -12.02 15.16
C ARG A 180 -6.55 -13.46 15.67
N THR A 181 -5.58 -14.25 15.22
CA THR A 181 -5.56 -15.73 15.35
C THR A 181 -4.92 -16.25 16.65
N GLY A 182 -4.90 -15.44 17.72
CA GLY A 182 -4.82 -15.97 19.09
C GLY A 182 -3.45 -16.41 19.61
N LYS A 183 -2.34 -16.23 18.87
CA LYS A 183 -0.99 -16.46 19.43
C LYS A 183 -0.48 -15.28 20.26
N GLY A 184 -1.25 -14.19 20.38
CA GLY A 184 -0.88 -12.99 21.14
C GLY A 184 0.34 -12.25 20.59
N ARG A 185 0.78 -12.57 19.37
CA ARG A 185 1.94 -11.93 18.75
C ARG A 185 1.51 -10.70 17.95
N CYS A 186 2.15 -9.58 18.23
CA CYS A 186 1.95 -8.31 17.55
C CYS A 186 2.79 -8.24 16.27
N ASN A 187 2.35 -7.39 15.33
CA ASN A 187 3.13 -7.05 14.14
C ASN A 187 3.50 -5.57 14.12
N THR A 188 4.55 -5.25 13.38
CA THR A 188 4.97 -3.88 13.10
C THR A 188 4.55 -3.48 11.70
N PHE A 189 4.46 -2.18 11.41
CA PHE A 189 4.19 -1.73 10.05
C PHE A 189 5.22 -2.28 9.06
N LEU A 190 6.51 -2.28 9.44
CA LEU A 190 7.57 -2.91 8.65
C LEU A 190 7.28 -4.40 8.38
N GLY A 191 6.85 -5.15 9.38
CA GLY A 191 6.47 -6.56 9.21
C GLY A 191 5.33 -6.76 8.20
N ILE A 192 4.33 -5.87 8.20
CA ILE A 192 3.23 -5.90 7.22
C ILE A 192 3.76 -5.59 5.81
N THR A 193 4.62 -4.58 5.65
CA THR A 193 5.22 -4.29 4.33
C THR A 193 6.08 -5.45 3.79
N ILE A 194 6.71 -6.22 4.69
CA ILE A 194 7.46 -7.43 4.34
C ILE A 194 6.53 -8.55 3.84
N GLN A 195 5.35 -8.73 4.44
CA GLN A 195 4.36 -9.72 3.99
C GLN A 195 3.93 -9.50 2.54
N LEU A 196 3.95 -8.24 2.08
CA LEU A 196 3.62 -7.81 0.73
C LEU A 196 4.86 -7.62 -0.16
N ALA A 197 6.06 -7.97 0.32
CA ALA A 197 7.32 -7.87 -0.39
C ALA A 197 7.64 -6.46 -0.96
N ILE A 198 7.32 -5.40 -0.22
CA ILE A 198 7.64 -4.00 -0.60
C ILE A 198 9.13 -3.72 -0.35
N LEU A 199 9.99 -4.34 -1.15
CA LEU A 199 11.44 -4.38 -0.93
C LEU A 199 12.10 -3.00 -0.78
N PRO A 200 11.84 -1.98 -1.63
CA PRO A 200 12.55 -0.70 -1.52
C PRO A 200 12.34 0.02 -0.18
N TYR A 201 11.13 -0.09 0.38
CA TYR A 201 10.81 0.45 1.70
C TYR A 201 11.56 -0.30 2.80
N VAL A 202 11.50 -1.63 2.77
CA VAL A 202 12.14 -2.49 3.78
C VAL A 202 13.66 -2.32 3.78
N GLU A 203 14.28 -2.25 2.60
CA GLU A 203 15.73 -1.98 2.50
C GLU A 203 16.11 -0.67 3.16
N THR A 204 15.35 0.39 2.89
CA THR A 204 15.60 1.72 3.41
C THR A 204 15.46 1.73 4.93
N LYS A 205 14.34 1.25 5.47
CA LYS A 205 14.08 1.28 6.92
C LYS A 205 15.04 0.41 7.73
N ILE A 206 15.47 -0.74 7.21
CA ILE A 206 16.46 -1.58 7.89
C ILE A 206 17.86 -0.93 7.87
N ARG A 207 18.20 -0.17 6.83
CA ARG A 207 19.48 0.58 6.78
C ARG A 207 19.46 1.78 7.72
N GLU A 208 18.34 2.50 7.81
CA GLU A 208 18.17 3.68 8.66
C GLU A 208 18.14 3.31 10.15
N ASN A 209 17.44 2.24 10.52
CA ASN A 209 17.23 1.89 11.92
C ASN A 209 17.88 0.55 12.30
N LYS A 210 19.07 0.64 12.92
CA LYS A 210 19.80 -0.52 13.44
C LYS A 210 19.07 -1.24 14.58
N GLU A 211 18.18 -0.57 15.31
CA GLU A 211 17.39 -1.16 16.41
C GLU A 211 16.33 -2.14 15.89
N THR A 212 15.88 -1.98 14.65
CA THR A 212 15.03 -2.96 13.95
C THR A 212 15.65 -4.36 13.97
N ARG A 213 16.98 -4.47 13.99
CA ARG A 213 17.70 -5.75 14.12
C ARG A 213 17.55 -6.40 15.50
N ARG A 214 17.24 -5.63 16.55
CA ARG A 214 17.05 -6.12 17.92
C ARG A 214 15.63 -6.63 18.17
N GLN A 215 14.63 -6.17 17.43
CA GLN A 215 13.24 -6.62 17.55
C GLN A 215 13.03 -8.10 17.15
N VAL A 216 14.05 -8.74 16.59
CA VAL A 216 14.00 -10.09 15.98
C VAL A 216 13.76 -11.23 16.98
N THR A 217 13.93 -11.01 18.28
CA THR A 217 13.98 -12.10 19.26
C THR A 217 12.88 -12.08 20.33
N SER A 218 11.96 -11.12 20.32
CA SER A 218 10.86 -11.15 21.29
C SER A 218 9.81 -12.19 20.90
N LYS A 219 9.41 -13.02 21.87
CA LYS A 219 8.30 -13.98 21.72
C LYS A 219 6.96 -13.28 21.44
N GLU A 220 6.86 -11.99 21.75
CA GLU A 220 5.65 -11.18 21.61
C GLU A 220 5.46 -10.61 20.20
N TRP A 221 6.48 -10.65 19.33
CA TRP A 221 6.42 -10.04 18.00
C TRP A 221 6.60 -11.08 16.91
N VAL A 222 5.90 -10.91 15.78
CA VAL A 222 6.12 -11.72 14.58
C VAL A 222 7.49 -11.36 13.99
N GLY A 223 8.34 -12.36 13.77
CA GLY A 223 9.68 -12.14 13.23
C GLY A 223 9.62 -11.62 11.78
N LEU A 224 10.58 -10.80 11.37
CA LEU A 224 10.62 -10.26 10.00
C LEU A 224 10.70 -11.38 8.94
N LEU A 225 11.50 -12.42 9.20
CA LEU A 225 11.59 -13.57 8.31
C LEU A 225 10.29 -14.38 8.27
N GLU A 226 9.63 -14.54 9.42
CA GLU A 226 8.32 -15.20 9.50
C GLU A 226 7.29 -14.47 8.63
N ASN A 227 7.19 -13.14 8.77
CA ASN A 227 6.35 -12.26 7.95
C ASN A 227 6.60 -12.45 6.43
N ALA A 228 7.86 -12.57 6.01
CA ALA A 228 8.22 -12.77 4.60
C ALA A 228 7.77 -14.14 4.07
N THR A 229 7.69 -15.14 4.95
CA THR A 229 7.47 -16.55 4.56
C THR A 229 6.01 -16.95 4.54
N THR A 230 5.23 -16.48 5.51
CA THR A 230 3.79 -16.77 5.61
C THR A 230 2.97 -15.89 4.68
N GLY A 231 3.44 -14.67 4.42
CA GLY A 231 2.73 -13.68 3.63
C GLY A 231 1.45 -13.18 4.32
N PHE A 232 0.77 -12.22 3.70
CA PHE A 232 -0.33 -11.50 4.36
C PHE A 232 -1.57 -12.36 4.62
N LEU A 233 -1.86 -13.34 3.74
CA LEU A 233 -3.05 -14.19 3.84
C LEU A 233 -3.11 -14.99 5.15
N SER A 234 -1.95 -15.31 5.76
CA SER A 234 -1.88 -16.03 7.03
C SER A 234 -2.34 -15.19 8.24
N PHE A 235 -2.43 -13.87 8.07
CA PHE A 235 -2.84 -12.93 9.12
C PHE A 235 -4.25 -12.38 8.90
N MET A 236 -4.88 -12.73 7.78
CA MET A 236 -6.25 -12.31 7.48
C MET A 236 -7.28 -13.26 8.07
N SER A 237 -8.47 -12.73 8.36
CA SER A 237 -9.62 -13.59 8.68
C SER A 237 -9.87 -14.56 7.52
N PRO A 238 -10.24 -15.82 7.76
CA PRO A 238 -10.68 -16.74 6.69
C PRO A 238 -11.83 -16.16 5.85
N ASP A 239 -12.64 -15.30 6.48
CA ASP A 239 -13.77 -14.63 5.85
C ASP A 239 -13.37 -13.35 5.09
N PHE A 240 -12.11 -12.93 5.20
CA PHE A 240 -11.62 -11.78 4.45
C PHE A 240 -11.52 -12.15 2.97
N ARG A 241 -12.50 -11.69 2.20
CA ARG A 241 -12.48 -11.72 0.74
C ARG A 241 -12.39 -10.27 0.26
N PRO A 242 -11.21 -9.78 -0.14
CA PRO A 242 -11.14 -8.44 -0.70
C PRO A 242 -12.08 -8.39 -1.90
N ASN A 243 -12.92 -7.36 -1.98
CA ASN A 243 -14.05 -7.31 -2.93
C ASN A 243 -13.61 -7.49 -4.40
N ASP A 244 -12.33 -7.24 -4.69
CA ASP A 244 -11.73 -7.35 -6.01
C ASP A 244 -10.72 -8.51 -6.18
N GLY A 245 -10.54 -9.35 -5.15
CA GLY A 245 -9.56 -10.45 -5.17
C GLY A 245 -8.14 -9.92 -5.42
N LEU A 246 -7.53 -9.28 -4.42
CA LEU A 246 -6.14 -8.80 -4.53
C LEU A 246 -5.24 -9.94 -5.03
N PRO A 247 -4.60 -9.80 -6.20
CA PRO A 247 -3.71 -10.83 -6.75
C PRO A 247 -2.60 -11.20 -5.78
N ASP A 248 -2.15 -12.46 -5.87
CA ASP A 248 -1.01 -12.93 -5.10
C ASP A 248 0.24 -12.10 -5.41
N ILE A 249 1.06 -11.88 -4.38
CA ILE A 249 2.38 -11.27 -4.55
C ILE A 249 3.26 -12.23 -5.36
N PRO A 250 3.89 -11.77 -6.46
CA PRO A 250 4.75 -12.61 -7.28
C PRO A 250 5.83 -13.31 -6.47
N ALA A 251 6.08 -14.59 -6.78
CA ALA A 251 7.03 -15.42 -6.06
C ALA A 251 8.44 -14.83 -6.07
N GLU A 252 8.81 -14.16 -7.17
CA GLU A 252 10.10 -13.51 -7.38
C GLU A 252 10.31 -12.35 -6.40
N LYS A 253 9.27 -11.55 -6.13
CA LYS A 253 9.35 -10.45 -5.15
C LYS A 253 9.53 -11.00 -3.75
N ARG A 254 8.80 -12.07 -3.41
CA ARG A 254 8.94 -12.75 -2.11
C ARG A 254 10.33 -13.38 -1.95
N GLU A 255 10.85 -14.03 -2.99
CA GLU A 255 12.21 -14.57 -3.00
C GLU A 255 13.23 -13.46 -2.76
N ALA A 256 13.15 -12.35 -3.50
CA ALA A 256 14.04 -11.20 -3.32
C ALA A 256 14.01 -10.64 -1.89
N MET A 257 12.82 -10.54 -1.28
CA MET A 257 12.66 -10.14 0.13
C MET A 257 13.38 -11.11 1.09
N LEU A 258 13.22 -12.42 0.90
CA LEU A 258 13.89 -13.43 1.74
C LEU A 258 15.41 -13.35 1.61
N LEU A 259 15.92 -13.17 0.40
CA LEU A 259 17.35 -13.01 0.13
C LEU A 259 17.91 -11.78 0.82
N PHE A 260 17.19 -10.66 0.72
CA PHE A 260 17.58 -9.42 1.36
C PHE A 260 17.63 -9.61 2.88
N LEU A 261 16.56 -10.08 3.52
CA LEU A 261 16.52 -10.29 4.98
C LEU A 261 17.62 -11.25 5.44
N HIS A 262 17.85 -12.33 4.71
CA HIS A 262 18.94 -13.25 5.00
C HIS A 262 20.31 -12.56 4.92
N SER A 263 20.56 -11.76 3.88
CA SER A 263 21.82 -11.00 3.73
C SER A 263 22.07 -10.00 4.87
N GLN A 264 21.00 -9.51 5.49
CA GLN A 264 21.06 -8.60 6.63
C GLN A 264 21.22 -9.33 7.98
N GLY A 265 21.32 -10.66 7.99
CA GLY A 265 21.53 -11.48 9.18
C GLY A 265 20.24 -11.86 9.92
N PHE A 266 19.06 -11.62 9.33
CA PHE A 266 17.79 -12.11 9.86
C PHE A 266 17.66 -13.61 9.53
N GLY A 267 18.32 -14.45 10.31
CA GLY A 267 18.27 -15.91 10.14
C GLY A 267 19.48 -16.61 10.74
N ARG A 268 19.43 -16.96 12.04
CA ARG A 268 20.16 -18.14 12.50
C ARG A 268 19.30 -19.35 12.13
N TRP A 269 19.76 -20.08 11.12
CA TRP A 269 19.07 -21.15 10.37
C TRP A 269 18.68 -22.42 11.15
N GLY A 270 18.67 -22.40 12.48
CA GLY A 270 18.69 -23.63 13.29
C GLY A 270 17.40 -24.04 13.96
N GLU A 271 16.52 -23.11 14.37
CA GLU A 271 15.67 -23.44 15.53
C GLU A 271 14.15 -23.39 15.35
N SER A 272 13.55 -22.94 14.23
CA SER A 272 12.08 -22.77 14.27
C SER A 272 11.18 -23.07 13.08
N ILE A 273 11.61 -23.39 11.84
CA ILE A 273 10.60 -23.49 10.75
C ILE A 273 10.85 -24.66 9.76
N GLY A 274 10.01 -25.69 9.85
CA GLY A 274 9.91 -26.82 8.91
C GLY A 274 9.07 -26.52 7.65
N SER A 275 9.15 -25.31 7.08
CA SER A 275 8.36 -24.94 5.90
C SER A 275 8.96 -25.52 4.60
N PRO A 276 8.17 -26.19 3.74
CA PRO A 276 8.64 -26.72 2.44
C PRO A 276 9.17 -25.63 1.48
N LEU A 277 8.58 -24.44 1.52
CA LEU A 277 8.97 -23.28 0.70
C LEU A 277 10.41 -22.83 1.05
N PHE A 278 10.76 -22.93 2.34
CA PHE A 278 12.11 -22.67 2.84
C PHE A 278 13.13 -23.66 2.28
N ARG A 279 12.80 -24.96 2.23
CA ARG A 279 13.72 -25.97 1.69
C ARG A 279 14.04 -25.72 0.21
N SER A 280 13.03 -25.35 -0.58
CA SER A 280 13.21 -24.98 -2.00
C SER A 280 14.12 -23.76 -2.18
N VAL A 281 13.90 -22.69 -1.41
CA VAL A 281 14.70 -21.45 -1.53
C VAL A 281 16.14 -21.69 -1.07
N SER A 282 16.34 -22.39 0.05
CA SER A 282 17.69 -22.79 0.50
C SER A 282 18.40 -23.66 -0.54
N GLN A 283 17.74 -24.67 -1.11
CA GLN A 283 18.36 -25.52 -2.12
C GLN A 283 18.79 -24.74 -3.36
N ARG A 284 17.98 -23.78 -3.84
CA ARG A 284 18.37 -22.90 -4.96
C ARG A 284 19.53 -21.97 -4.61
N LEU A 285 19.56 -21.46 -3.37
CA LEU A 285 20.61 -20.53 -2.93
C LEU A 285 21.95 -21.21 -2.71
N PHE A 286 21.95 -22.38 -2.09
CA PHE A 286 23.17 -23.13 -1.82
C PHE A 286 23.71 -23.82 -3.07
N SER A 287 22.87 -24.24 -4.02
CA SER A 287 23.33 -24.80 -5.31
C SER A 287 23.97 -23.78 -6.25
N ARG A 288 23.63 -22.48 -6.13
CA ARG A 288 24.25 -21.40 -6.92
C ARG A 288 25.60 -20.92 -6.39
N ARG A 289 25.97 -21.22 -5.15
CA ARG A 289 27.28 -20.86 -4.56
C ARG A 289 28.37 -21.92 -4.77
N SER A 290 28.03 -23.06 -5.38
CA SER A 290 28.95 -24.18 -5.65
C SER A 290 29.56 -24.16 -7.06
N ARG A 291 29.43 -23.06 -7.79
CA ARG A 291 30.08 -22.79 -9.09
C ARG A 291 30.82 -21.47 -9.00
#